data_AF-A0A3D9H6X7-F1
#
_entry.id   AF-A0A3D9H6X7-F1
#
_cell.length_a   1.000
_cell.length_b   1.000
_cell.length_c   1.000
_cell.angle_alpha   90.00
_cell.angle_beta   90.00
_cell.angle_gamma   90.00
#
_symmetry.space_group_name_H-M   'P 1'
#
loop_
_entity.id
_entity.type
_entity.pdbx_description
1 polymer ?
#
loop_
_entity_poly.entity_id
_entity_poly.type
_entity_poly.pdbx_seq_one_letter_code
_entity_poly.pdbx_strand_id
1 'polypeptide(L)'
;MKMKSLFLRACILMFAFVFTSCEKEDNLQPEGQWELSEAIILAPAADQAIVLDEDTPNETITFNWEAAESSAGYAVTYQVLIKPATATDFSTPIFSSESNNNGTATALSISYEDMDEALAFAGFPANQEAQITFAIQAMSLSKTSITTSELNVTRFETEALPQTLYISGTATENNNDLAQAIALRRLTDSNGAQSNSHEVYTSLVAGETYKFYSERSLPALQFGGSDGNIEAFGEAIVAENSGVYRITVNLDNNTYQLLQIDFWSMVGTPINGGWGGDEPLDYQGNGVWKASINLLETGGFVFRANGDWGYLLKRIVGTPNSLAMESDAGNLGVSVEDVPNNQTGLYVVTLNLSAENYNYAFEVDDTVVAPIDTPTQLFLLENGNMIEELTLNGDVFSSDRFIPMQASNTYTLNSASDGSGTAYTVNGLLADSLTPDGDAVTDALTLVENSNTFTLASDRAIRFSIDFSTPELTWTYYNFKLFHWQNWDDRVELPMTYSHPNTFTITTDLIAGSDSKFISPWDFDMGGDNPTELTGNLINGGGSNLVNINTDGTYTVTIVLEDDYQSGTYEFAQ
;
A
#
# COMPACT_ATOMS: atom_id res chain seq x y z
N MET A 1 -43.70 -75.83 -35.47
CA MET A 1 -45.08 -76.31 -35.68
C MET A 1 -45.99 -75.54 -34.74
N LYS A 2 -47.15 -75.11 -35.25
CA LYS A 2 -48.09 -74.13 -34.71
C LYS A 2 -48.81 -74.53 -33.40
N MET A 3 -49.20 -73.49 -32.65
CA MET A 3 -50.44 -73.34 -31.82
C MET A 3 -50.48 -74.14 -30.50
N LYS A 4 -51.08 -73.67 -29.39
CA LYS A 4 -52.16 -72.69 -29.18
C LYS A 4 -52.35 -72.42 -27.66
N SER A 5 -52.65 -71.17 -27.28
CA SER A 5 -53.71 -70.68 -26.34
C SER A 5 -53.92 -71.37 -24.96
N LEU A 6 -54.30 -70.75 -23.84
CA LEU A 6 -55.08 -69.53 -23.58
C LEU A 6 -55.10 -69.29 -22.04
N PHE A 7 -55.05 -68.01 -21.62
CA PHE A 7 -55.62 -67.36 -20.43
C PHE A 7 -56.27 -68.18 -19.28
N LEU A 8 -55.92 -67.85 -18.03
CA LEU A 8 -56.90 -67.31 -17.05
C LEU A 8 -56.21 -66.57 -15.87
N ARG A 9 -56.86 -65.49 -15.42
CA ARG A 9 -56.47 -64.47 -14.43
C ARG A 9 -56.36 -65.02 -13.00
N ALA A 10 -55.46 -64.45 -12.18
CA ALA A 10 -55.80 -63.76 -10.92
C ALA A 10 -54.53 -63.21 -10.22
N CYS A 11 -54.59 -61.93 -9.87
CA CYS A 11 -53.58 -61.15 -9.17
C CYS A 11 -53.21 -61.70 -7.79
N ILE A 12 -51.97 -61.46 -7.35
CA ILE A 12 -51.57 -60.83 -6.07
C ILE A 12 -50.17 -61.33 -5.66
N LEU A 13 -49.35 -60.38 -5.16
CA LEU A 13 -48.12 -60.55 -4.39
C LEU A 13 -46.89 -61.09 -5.15
N MET A 14 -45.93 -60.20 -5.41
CA MET A 14 -44.52 -60.33 -4.99
C MET A 14 -43.65 -59.41 -5.85
N PHE A 15 -43.43 -58.18 -5.39
CA PHE A 15 -42.29 -57.37 -5.83
C PHE A 15 -41.90 -56.44 -4.68
N ALA A 16 -40.92 -56.88 -3.89
CA ALA A 16 -40.15 -56.00 -3.03
C ALA A 16 -38.71 -56.50 -3.05
N PHE A 17 -37.88 -55.73 -3.74
CA PHE A 17 -36.44 -55.82 -3.76
C PHE A 17 -35.90 -55.92 -2.33
N VAL A 18 -35.06 -56.92 -2.08
CA VAL A 18 -34.20 -56.97 -0.89
C VAL A 18 -33.09 -55.94 -1.10
N PHE A 19 -33.30 -54.72 -0.59
CA PHE A 19 -32.19 -53.81 -0.31
C PHE A 19 -31.68 -54.13 1.09
N THR A 20 -30.45 -54.62 1.14
CA THR A 20 -29.62 -54.69 2.35
C THR A 20 -29.22 -53.27 2.71
N SER A 21 -29.90 -52.65 3.67
CA SER A 21 -29.36 -51.51 4.40
C SER A 21 -28.55 -52.05 5.55
N CYS A 22 -27.25 -51.79 5.57
CA CYS A 22 -26.50 -51.78 6.83
C CYS A 22 -27.23 -50.84 7.79
N GLU A 23 -27.57 -51.30 8.99
CA GLU A 23 -27.74 -50.39 10.12
C GLU A 23 -26.37 -49.74 10.34
N LYS A 24 -26.24 -48.47 9.96
CA LYS A 24 -25.25 -47.61 10.62
C LYS A 24 -25.82 -47.39 12.01
N GLU A 25 -25.24 -48.05 13.00
CA GLU A 25 -25.25 -47.58 14.38
C GLU A 25 -24.81 -46.11 14.33
N ASP A 26 -25.77 -45.21 14.51
CA ASP A 26 -25.53 -43.78 14.59
C ASP A 26 -24.90 -43.52 15.97
N ASN A 27 -23.57 -43.63 16.03
CA ASN A 27 -22.75 -43.38 17.23
C ASN A 27 -22.70 -41.88 17.62
N LEU A 28 -23.76 -41.13 17.33
CA LEU A 28 -23.94 -39.77 17.81
C LEU A 28 -24.74 -39.86 19.11
N GLN A 29 -24.05 -39.93 20.26
CA GLN A 29 -24.66 -39.52 21.52
C GLN A 29 -25.22 -38.10 21.30
N PRO A 30 -26.47 -37.81 21.72
CA PRO A 30 -27.03 -36.48 21.52
C PRO A 30 -26.13 -35.45 22.21
N GLU A 31 -25.65 -34.46 21.46
CA GLU A 31 -24.95 -33.29 22.00
C GLU A 31 -25.73 -32.78 23.22
N GLY A 32 -25.13 -32.87 24.42
CA GLY A 32 -25.65 -32.25 25.64
C GLY A 32 -26.10 -33.17 26.78
N GLN A 33 -26.11 -34.51 26.66
CA GLN A 33 -26.44 -35.42 27.80
C GLN A 33 -25.22 -35.96 28.57
N TRP A 34 -24.21 -35.12 28.80
CA TRP A 34 -23.03 -35.47 29.58
C TRP A 34 -22.59 -34.25 30.39
N GLU A 35 -22.00 -34.44 31.56
CA GLU A 35 -21.53 -33.34 32.42
C GLU A 35 -20.01 -33.25 32.45
N LEU A 36 -19.50 -32.02 32.63
CA LEU A 36 -18.09 -31.74 32.91
C LEU A 36 -17.98 -31.32 34.37
N SER A 37 -17.25 -32.07 35.19
CA SER A 37 -17.00 -31.66 36.57
C SER A 37 -16.08 -30.44 36.64
N GLU A 38 -16.00 -29.81 37.80
CA GLU A 38 -14.94 -28.84 38.09
C GLU A 38 -13.61 -29.56 38.37
N ALA A 39 -12.50 -28.87 38.12
CA ALA A 39 -11.19 -29.27 38.62
C ALA A 39 -11.08 -28.95 40.12
N ILE A 40 -10.12 -29.58 40.81
CA ILE A 40 -9.86 -29.33 42.24
C ILE A 40 -8.47 -28.73 42.39
N ILE A 41 -8.37 -27.46 42.78
CA ILE A 41 -7.09 -26.76 42.96
C ILE A 41 -6.30 -27.40 44.12
N LEU A 42 -5.04 -27.74 43.86
CA LEU A 42 -4.10 -28.30 44.85
C LEU A 42 -3.04 -27.27 45.26
N ALA A 43 -2.55 -26.47 44.31
CA ALA A 43 -1.57 -25.43 44.53
C ALA A 43 -1.73 -24.29 43.50
N PRO A 44 -1.42 -23.03 43.85
CA PRO A 44 -1.19 -22.54 45.22
C PRO A 44 -2.41 -22.75 46.14
N ALA A 45 -2.18 -22.78 47.46
CA ALA A 45 -3.29 -22.85 48.42
C ALA A 45 -4.07 -21.52 48.43
N ALA A 46 -5.35 -21.57 48.81
CA ALA A 46 -6.16 -20.36 48.96
C ALA A 46 -5.50 -19.36 49.92
N ASP A 47 -5.48 -18.09 49.50
CA ASP A 47 -4.89 -16.95 50.22
C ASP A 47 -3.36 -17.07 50.47
N GLN A 48 -2.67 -17.99 49.79
CA GLN A 48 -1.22 -18.12 49.91
C GLN A 48 -0.54 -16.79 49.51
N ALA A 49 0.48 -16.40 50.27
CA ALA A 49 1.34 -15.27 49.94
C ALA A 49 2.61 -15.75 49.24
N ILE A 50 2.94 -15.14 48.10
CA ILE A 50 4.15 -15.39 47.32
C ILE A 50 4.87 -14.06 47.12
N VAL A 51 6.18 -14.03 47.34
CA VAL A 51 7.03 -12.87 47.05
C VAL A 51 7.88 -13.23 45.84
N LEU A 52 7.79 -12.42 44.79
CA LEU A 52 8.60 -12.60 43.58
C LEU A 52 10.01 -12.08 43.84
N ASP A 53 11.03 -12.87 43.48
CA ASP A 53 12.44 -12.50 43.64
C ASP A 53 13.02 -12.02 42.31
N GLU A 54 13.39 -10.74 42.24
CA GLU A 54 13.92 -10.10 41.02
C GLU A 54 15.33 -10.58 40.66
N ASP A 55 16.08 -11.18 41.59
CA ASP A 55 17.38 -11.79 41.32
C ASP A 55 17.24 -13.17 40.65
N THR A 56 16.05 -13.79 40.73
CA THR A 56 15.75 -15.10 40.14
C THR A 56 14.46 -15.06 39.28
N PRO A 57 14.38 -14.20 38.25
CA PRO A 57 13.14 -13.94 37.50
C PRO A 57 12.59 -15.19 36.77
N ASN A 58 13.45 -16.17 36.51
CA ASN A 58 13.11 -17.45 35.88
C ASN A 58 12.57 -18.51 36.86
N GLU A 59 12.55 -18.25 38.17
CA GLU A 59 11.84 -19.12 39.12
C GLU A 59 10.33 -19.12 38.81
N THR A 60 9.62 -20.18 39.21
CA THR A 60 8.23 -20.37 38.78
C THR A 60 7.28 -20.62 39.95
N ILE A 61 6.08 -20.06 39.82
CA ILE A 61 4.91 -20.44 40.61
C ILE A 61 4.25 -21.62 39.88
N THR A 62 4.11 -22.75 40.57
CA THR A 62 3.45 -23.93 39.99
C THR A 62 2.00 -24.01 40.44
N PHE A 63 1.10 -23.94 39.45
CA PHE A 63 -0.33 -24.18 39.59
C PHE A 63 -0.62 -25.64 39.29
N ASN A 64 -1.26 -26.35 40.21
CA ASN A 64 -1.59 -27.78 40.09
C ASN A 64 -3.02 -28.05 40.55
N TRP A 65 -3.69 -29.00 39.89
CA TRP A 65 -5.06 -29.40 40.21
C TRP A 65 -5.30 -30.89 39.99
N GLU A 66 -6.38 -31.43 40.55
CA GLU A 66 -6.95 -32.71 40.13
C GLU A 66 -7.83 -32.50 38.91
N ALA A 67 -7.82 -33.47 38.00
CA ALA A 67 -8.51 -33.38 36.71
C ALA A 67 -10.02 -33.25 36.88
N ALA A 68 -10.63 -32.42 36.04
CA ALA A 68 -12.06 -32.48 35.76
C ALA A 68 -12.39 -33.73 34.94
N GLU A 69 -13.59 -34.28 35.13
CA GLU A 69 -14.06 -35.47 34.45
C GLU A 69 -15.25 -35.15 33.54
N SER A 70 -15.17 -35.62 32.29
CA SER A 70 -16.34 -35.74 31.43
C SER A 70 -17.07 -37.04 31.77
N SER A 71 -18.37 -36.97 32.09
CA SER A 71 -19.17 -38.16 32.39
C SER A 71 -19.31 -39.12 31.20
N ALA A 72 -18.96 -38.68 29.99
CA ALA A 72 -18.92 -39.48 28.76
C ALA A 72 -17.49 -39.89 28.35
N GLY A 73 -16.46 -39.52 29.11
CA GLY A 73 -15.06 -39.86 28.84
C GLY A 73 -14.42 -39.06 27.71
N TYR A 74 -14.98 -37.90 27.35
CA TYR A 74 -14.35 -36.99 26.40
C TYR A 74 -13.07 -36.37 26.97
N ALA A 75 -12.13 -36.03 26.08
CA ALA A 75 -10.89 -35.37 26.47
C ALA A 75 -11.19 -34.00 27.09
N VAL A 76 -10.41 -33.64 28.12
CA VAL A 76 -10.49 -32.37 28.83
C VAL A 76 -9.18 -31.63 28.65
N THR A 77 -9.25 -30.36 28.26
CA THR A 77 -8.13 -29.43 28.26
C THR A 77 -8.34 -28.33 29.30
N TYR A 78 -7.27 -27.63 29.65
CA TYR A 78 -7.26 -26.63 30.71
C TYR A 78 -6.58 -25.34 30.27
N GLN A 79 -7.08 -24.24 30.79
CA GLN A 79 -6.49 -22.91 30.71
C GLN A 79 -6.42 -22.32 32.13
N VAL A 80 -5.30 -21.66 32.44
CA VAL A 80 -5.15 -20.86 33.65
C VAL A 80 -5.43 -19.40 33.29
N LEU A 81 -6.36 -18.78 34.01
CA LEU A 81 -6.72 -17.37 33.85
C LEU A 81 -6.45 -16.65 35.16
N ILE A 82 -5.95 -15.42 35.11
CA ILE A 82 -5.74 -14.57 36.29
C ILE A 82 -6.42 -13.24 36.08
N LYS A 83 -7.09 -12.72 37.12
CA LYS A 83 -7.65 -11.37 37.14
C LYS A 83 -7.32 -10.69 38.47
N PRO A 84 -7.34 -9.34 38.54
CA PRO A 84 -7.37 -8.62 39.81
C PRO A 84 -8.55 -9.10 40.66
N ALA A 85 -8.39 -9.22 41.98
CA ALA A 85 -9.48 -9.63 42.87
C ALA A 85 -10.70 -8.70 42.79
N THR A 86 -10.49 -7.44 42.39
CA THR A 86 -11.54 -6.43 42.19
C THR A 86 -12.34 -6.60 40.90
N ALA A 87 -11.84 -7.35 39.91
CA ALA A 87 -12.55 -7.59 38.65
C ALA A 87 -13.72 -8.57 38.83
N THR A 88 -14.82 -8.35 38.10
CA THR A 88 -16.06 -9.14 38.23
C THR A 88 -15.98 -10.52 37.59
N ASP A 89 -15.26 -10.66 36.48
CA ASP A 89 -15.14 -11.89 35.69
C ASP A 89 -13.79 -11.96 34.95
N PHE A 90 -13.58 -13.03 34.19
CA PHE A 90 -12.35 -13.29 33.41
C PHE A 90 -12.48 -12.89 31.93
N SER A 91 -13.34 -11.92 31.59
CA SER A 91 -13.47 -11.44 30.22
C SER A 91 -12.23 -10.68 29.72
N THR A 92 -11.50 -10.04 30.63
CA THR A 92 -10.21 -9.37 30.37
C THR A 92 -9.17 -9.82 31.40
N PRO A 93 -8.68 -11.06 31.31
CA PRO A 93 -7.71 -11.58 32.26
C PRO A 93 -6.37 -10.86 32.09
N ILE A 94 -5.65 -10.66 33.19
CA ILE A 94 -4.29 -10.09 33.19
C ILE A 94 -3.25 -11.13 32.77
N PHE A 95 -3.61 -12.42 32.87
CA PHE A 95 -2.82 -13.54 32.36
C PHE A 95 -3.75 -14.64 31.86
N SER A 96 -3.40 -15.26 30.75
CA SER A 96 -4.14 -16.36 30.15
C SER A 96 -3.19 -17.30 29.41
N SER A 97 -3.15 -18.57 29.81
CA SER A 97 -2.32 -19.57 29.14
C SER A 97 -2.92 -20.97 29.23
N GLU A 98 -2.78 -21.76 28.16
CA GLU A 98 -3.08 -23.19 28.21
C GLU A 98 -2.18 -23.88 29.23
N SER A 99 -2.67 -24.95 29.87
CA SER A 99 -1.81 -25.76 30.73
C SER A 99 -0.73 -26.50 29.94
N ASN A 100 0.23 -27.10 30.65
CA ASN A 100 1.32 -27.85 30.02
C ASN A 100 0.79 -28.98 29.09
N ASN A 101 1.64 -29.43 28.16
CA ASN A 101 1.29 -30.46 27.17
C ASN A 101 0.05 -30.08 26.33
N ASN A 102 0.06 -28.85 25.79
CA ASN A 102 -1.01 -28.28 24.96
C ASN A 102 -2.39 -28.37 25.63
N GLY A 103 -2.48 -27.89 26.87
CA GLY A 103 -3.71 -27.85 27.65
C GLY A 103 -4.13 -29.17 28.29
N THR A 104 -3.43 -30.30 28.11
CA THR A 104 -3.90 -31.60 28.63
C THR A 104 -3.33 -31.97 30.00
N ALA A 105 -2.27 -31.31 30.46
CA ALA A 105 -1.72 -31.55 31.79
C ALA A 105 -2.55 -30.85 32.87
N THR A 106 -2.50 -31.36 34.10
CA THR A 106 -3.14 -30.76 35.27
C THR A 106 -2.20 -29.83 36.04
N ALA A 107 -1.32 -29.14 35.31
CA ALA A 107 -0.28 -28.28 35.84
C ALA A 107 0.10 -27.17 34.86
N LEU A 108 0.45 -25.99 35.39
CA LEU A 108 1.10 -24.89 34.68
C LEU A 108 2.15 -24.25 35.59
N SER A 109 3.32 -23.93 35.05
CA SER A 109 4.35 -23.14 35.74
C SER A 109 4.42 -21.77 35.10
N ILE A 110 4.25 -20.71 35.90
CA ILE A 110 4.36 -19.31 35.47
C ILE A 110 5.64 -18.75 36.08
N SER A 111 6.50 -18.10 35.30
CA SER A 111 7.72 -17.51 35.83
C SER A 111 7.43 -16.30 36.73
N TYR A 112 8.35 -15.92 37.61
CA TYR A 112 8.23 -14.70 38.40
C TYR A 112 8.19 -13.48 37.49
N GLU A 113 8.96 -13.46 36.41
CA GLU A 113 8.94 -12.40 35.40
C GLU A 113 7.56 -12.27 34.73
N ASP A 114 6.98 -13.36 34.23
CA ASP A 114 5.66 -13.33 33.57
C ASP A 114 4.55 -12.90 34.55
N MET A 115 4.65 -13.33 35.82
CA MET A 115 3.70 -12.94 36.86
C MET A 115 3.86 -11.46 37.20
N ASP A 116 5.08 -10.96 37.37
CA ASP A 116 5.32 -9.55 37.66
C ASP A 116 4.82 -8.66 36.52
N GLU A 117 5.10 -9.02 35.26
CA GLU A 117 4.62 -8.29 34.08
C GLU A 117 3.08 -8.22 34.03
N ALA A 118 2.40 -9.36 34.23
CA ALA A 118 0.94 -9.39 34.26
C ALA A 118 0.35 -8.50 35.37
N LEU A 119 0.99 -8.46 36.54
CA LEU A 119 0.58 -7.59 37.64
C LEU A 119 0.90 -6.11 37.36
N ALA A 120 2.03 -5.83 36.72
CA ALA A 120 2.42 -4.50 36.30
C ALA A 120 1.40 -3.94 35.29
N PHE A 121 1.00 -4.72 34.29
CA PHE A 121 0.02 -4.33 33.29
C PHE A 121 -1.39 -4.13 33.88
N ALA A 122 -1.64 -4.69 35.06
CA ALA A 122 -2.87 -4.48 35.82
C ALA A 122 -2.83 -3.25 36.74
N GLY A 123 -1.71 -2.54 36.80
CA GLY A 123 -1.53 -1.33 37.61
C GLY A 123 -1.23 -1.60 39.09
N PHE A 124 -0.80 -2.81 39.46
CA PHE A 124 -0.29 -3.06 40.80
C PHE A 124 1.11 -2.45 40.94
N PRO A 125 1.41 -1.62 41.97
CA PRO A 125 2.73 -1.01 42.11
C PRO A 125 3.83 -2.03 42.46
N ALA A 126 5.07 -1.76 42.04
CA ALA A 126 6.24 -2.51 42.48
C ALA A 126 6.38 -2.52 44.01
N ASN A 127 6.97 -3.60 44.54
CA ASN A 127 7.20 -3.85 45.96
C ASN A 127 5.92 -3.79 46.84
N GLN A 128 4.75 -3.97 46.23
CA GLN A 128 3.47 -4.04 46.92
C GLN A 128 2.78 -5.39 46.67
N GLU A 129 1.97 -5.79 47.64
CA GLU A 129 1.15 -6.99 47.55
C GLU A 129 -0.06 -6.72 46.63
N ALA A 130 -0.21 -7.55 45.61
CA ALA A 130 -1.35 -7.60 44.72
C ALA A 130 -2.27 -8.77 45.11
N GLN A 131 -3.56 -8.48 45.27
CA GLN A 131 -4.59 -9.51 45.47
C GLN A 131 -5.18 -9.89 44.11
N ILE A 132 -5.05 -11.16 43.75
CA ILE A 132 -5.52 -11.71 42.48
C ILE A 132 -6.38 -12.95 42.69
N THR A 133 -7.31 -13.15 41.76
CA THR A 133 -8.06 -14.41 41.65
C THR A 133 -7.52 -15.16 40.44
N PHE A 134 -7.07 -16.40 40.63
CA PHE A 134 -6.77 -17.29 39.51
C PHE A 134 -7.87 -18.33 39.34
N ALA A 135 -8.05 -18.78 38.09
CA ALA A 135 -9.02 -19.79 37.70
C ALA A 135 -8.34 -20.93 36.95
N ILE A 136 -8.82 -22.15 37.21
CA ILE A 136 -8.61 -23.30 36.33
C ILE A 136 -9.89 -23.48 35.52
N GLN A 137 -9.84 -23.12 34.24
CA GLN A 137 -10.92 -23.35 33.30
C GLN A 137 -10.70 -24.70 32.62
N ALA A 138 -11.56 -25.67 32.91
CA ALA A 138 -11.59 -26.94 32.19
C ALA A 138 -12.55 -26.84 30.99
N MET A 139 -12.12 -27.37 29.86
CA MET A 139 -12.85 -27.33 28.60
C MET A 139 -12.96 -28.73 28.03
N SER A 140 -14.14 -29.10 27.55
CA SER A 140 -14.34 -30.34 26.81
C SER A 140 -15.45 -30.13 25.79
N LEU A 141 -15.12 -30.29 24.51
CA LEU A 141 -16.01 -29.99 23.39
C LEU A 141 -16.67 -28.60 23.56
N SER A 142 -17.99 -28.54 23.76
CA SER A 142 -18.77 -27.31 23.92
C SER A 142 -19.04 -26.90 25.38
N LYS A 143 -18.55 -27.65 26.38
CA LYS A 143 -18.74 -27.34 27.80
C LYS A 143 -17.47 -26.81 28.44
N THR A 144 -17.66 -25.87 29.37
CA THR A 144 -16.62 -25.31 30.22
C THR A 144 -17.04 -25.39 31.68
N SER A 145 -16.09 -25.62 32.57
CA SER A 145 -16.24 -25.47 34.02
C SER A 145 -15.08 -24.63 34.56
N ILE A 146 -15.32 -23.86 35.62
CA ILE A 146 -14.34 -22.94 36.16
C ILE A 146 -14.31 -23.13 37.67
N THR A 147 -13.12 -23.35 38.21
CA THR A 147 -12.85 -23.30 39.66
C THR A 147 -11.87 -22.17 39.92
N THR A 148 -12.02 -21.46 41.04
CA THR A 148 -11.25 -20.25 41.36
C THR A 148 -10.62 -20.34 42.75
N SER A 149 -9.48 -19.67 42.93
CA SER A 149 -8.86 -19.44 44.24
C SER A 149 -8.20 -18.07 44.28
N GLU A 150 -8.12 -17.49 45.47
CA GLU A 150 -7.41 -16.23 45.72
C GLU A 150 -5.92 -16.48 45.99
N LEU A 151 -5.07 -15.55 45.58
CA LEU A 151 -3.63 -15.56 45.77
C LEU A 151 -3.13 -14.13 46.04
N ASN A 152 -2.19 -13.99 46.97
CA ASN A 152 -1.51 -12.73 47.26
C ASN A 152 -0.09 -12.79 46.71
N VAL A 153 0.28 -11.84 45.85
CA VAL A 153 1.60 -11.82 45.21
C VAL A 153 2.26 -10.46 45.43
N THR A 154 3.42 -10.44 46.07
CA THR A 154 4.25 -9.24 46.16
C THR A 154 5.13 -9.17 44.91
N ARG A 155 4.99 -8.07 44.16
CA ARG A 155 5.77 -7.76 42.95
C ARG A 155 7.27 -7.60 43.23
N PHE A 156 8.07 -7.57 42.16
CA PHE A 156 9.49 -7.20 42.23
C PHE A 156 9.71 -5.85 42.90
N GLU A 157 10.93 -5.62 43.43
CA GLU A 157 11.25 -4.38 44.14
C GLU A 157 11.26 -3.17 43.19
N THR A 158 11.59 -3.42 41.92
CA THR A 158 11.71 -2.41 40.86
C THR A 158 10.59 -2.49 39.84
N GLU A 159 10.24 -1.34 39.22
CA GLU A 159 9.28 -1.32 38.11
C GLU A 159 9.94 -1.79 36.82
N ALA A 160 9.23 -2.64 36.07
CA ALA A 160 9.62 -3.00 34.72
C ALA A 160 9.48 -1.78 33.79
N LEU A 161 10.56 -1.42 33.10
CA LEU A 161 10.55 -0.36 32.11
C LEU A 161 10.33 -0.93 30.71
N PRO A 162 9.32 -0.46 29.97
CA PRO A 162 9.02 -0.99 28.65
C PRO A 162 10.12 -0.64 27.65
N GLN A 163 10.45 -1.60 26.79
CA GLN A 163 11.43 -1.41 25.72
C GLN A 163 10.84 -0.59 24.55
N THR A 164 9.52 -0.67 24.35
CA THR A 164 8.75 0.05 23.34
C THR A 164 7.75 0.99 23.98
N LEU A 165 7.51 2.14 23.35
CA LEU A 165 6.43 3.03 23.70
C LEU A 165 5.65 3.43 22.45
N TYR A 166 4.35 3.58 22.62
CA TYR A 166 3.42 4.08 21.62
C TYR A 166 2.61 5.23 22.21
N ILE A 167 2.23 6.22 21.41
CA ILE A 167 1.31 7.28 21.80
C ILE A 167 -0.07 7.06 21.15
N SER A 168 -1.13 7.21 21.95
CA SER A 168 -2.52 7.09 21.49
C SER A 168 -3.46 7.91 22.36
N GLY A 169 -4.50 8.46 21.74
CA GLY A 169 -5.58 9.19 22.39
C GLY A 169 -6.44 9.94 21.38
N THR A 170 -7.40 10.72 21.88
CA THR A 170 -8.23 11.59 21.03
C THR A 170 -7.46 12.79 20.48
N ALA A 171 -6.32 13.14 21.11
CA ALA A 171 -5.46 14.22 20.62
C ALA A 171 -4.60 13.81 19.42
N THR A 172 -4.36 12.52 19.19
CA THR A 172 -3.30 12.02 18.28
C THR A 172 -3.83 11.58 16.92
N GLU A 173 -2.93 11.48 15.94
CA GLU A 173 -3.27 11.24 14.52
C GLU A 173 -3.74 9.81 14.19
N ASN A 174 -3.66 8.89 15.16
CA ASN A 174 -4.10 7.51 15.00
C ASN A 174 -5.60 7.30 15.23
N ASN A 175 -6.42 8.37 15.21
CA ASN A 175 -7.87 8.32 15.37
C ASN A 175 -8.35 7.64 16.67
N ASN A 176 -7.58 7.76 17.75
CA ASN A 176 -7.85 7.09 19.04
C ASN A 176 -7.95 5.55 18.92
N ASP A 177 -7.29 4.95 17.94
CA ASP A 177 -7.19 3.50 17.78
C ASP A 177 -5.83 2.99 18.31
N LEU A 178 -5.85 2.31 19.45
CA LEU A 178 -4.65 1.75 20.08
C LEU A 178 -3.92 0.74 19.18
N ALA A 179 -4.63 0.01 18.32
CA ALA A 179 -4.02 -0.91 17.37
C ALA A 179 -3.18 -0.17 16.31
N GLN A 180 -3.47 1.11 16.07
CA GLN A 180 -2.74 2.00 15.17
C GLN A 180 -1.86 3.02 15.93
N ALA A 181 -1.60 2.80 17.22
CA ALA A 181 -0.83 3.74 18.02
C ALA A 181 0.57 4.02 17.42
N ILE A 182 0.94 5.30 17.47
CA ILE A 182 2.14 5.82 16.81
C ILE A 182 3.35 5.41 17.66
N ALA A 183 4.28 4.68 17.07
CA ALA A 183 5.47 4.23 17.78
C ALA A 183 6.39 5.41 18.11
N LEU A 184 6.98 5.39 19.30
CA LEU A 184 8.08 6.26 19.66
C LEU A 184 9.40 5.59 19.28
N ARG A 185 10.33 6.36 18.74
CA ARG A 185 11.73 5.96 18.56
C ARG A 185 12.38 5.86 19.91
N ARG A 186 12.96 4.69 20.22
CA ARG A 186 13.84 4.55 21.38
C ARG A 186 15.22 5.13 21.09
N LEU A 187 15.72 5.93 22.02
CA LEU A 187 17.04 6.57 21.94
C LEU A 187 18.13 5.66 22.52
N THR A 188 19.37 5.90 22.08
CA THR A 188 20.56 5.24 22.63
C THR A 188 21.32 6.17 23.57
N ASP A 189 22.10 5.59 24.47
CA ASP A 189 23.09 6.32 25.25
C ASP A 189 24.35 6.64 24.40
N SER A 190 25.34 7.28 25.03
CA SER A 190 26.57 7.69 24.36
C SER A 190 27.46 6.52 23.93
N ASN A 191 27.15 5.30 24.37
CA ASN A 191 27.87 4.07 24.01
C ASN A 191 27.09 3.25 22.97
N GLY A 192 25.94 3.73 22.50
CA GLY A 192 25.06 3.02 21.58
C GLY A 192 24.18 1.95 22.24
N ALA A 193 24.15 1.87 23.57
CA ALA A 193 23.23 1.00 24.29
C ALA A 193 21.83 1.63 24.31
N GLN A 194 20.78 0.80 24.31
CA GLN A 194 19.41 1.30 24.37
C GLN A 194 19.15 2.00 25.72
N SER A 195 18.56 3.20 25.69
CA SER A 195 18.20 3.98 26.88
C SER A 195 16.71 3.83 27.21
N ASN A 196 16.26 4.33 28.36
CA ASN A 196 14.82 4.42 28.68
C ASN A 196 14.23 5.78 28.28
N SER A 197 14.82 6.40 27.25
CA SER A 197 14.31 7.61 26.61
C SER A 197 13.76 7.30 25.22
N HIS A 198 12.59 7.86 24.93
CA HIS A 198 11.87 7.65 23.69
C HIS A 198 11.39 9.00 23.14
N GLU A 199 11.19 9.08 21.83
CA GLU A 199 10.68 10.29 21.20
C GLU A 199 9.76 10.02 20.01
N VAL A 200 8.89 10.97 19.69
CA VAL A 200 7.99 10.92 18.52
C VAL A 200 7.74 12.31 17.97
N TYR A 201 7.52 12.38 16.66
CA TYR A 201 7.00 13.56 15.99
C TYR A 201 5.56 13.30 15.52
N THR A 202 4.59 14.00 16.09
CA THR A 202 3.17 13.82 15.75
C THR A 202 2.40 15.12 15.96
N SER A 203 1.27 15.28 15.26
CA SER A 203 0.34 16.35 15.54
C SER A 203 -0.59 16.03 16.71
N LEU A 204 -0.90 17.07 17.49
CA LEU A 204 -1.84 17.02 18.61
C LEU A 204 -3.00 18.00 18.37
N VAL A 205 -4.18 17.66 18.89
CA VAL A 205 -5.38 18.51 18.90
C VAL A 205 -5.59 19.12 20.29
N ALA A 206 -5.70 20.45 20.38
CA ALA A 206 -5.91 21.17 21.63
C ALA A 206 -7.18 20.72 22.36
N GLY A 207 -7.08 20.59 23.69
CA GLY A 207 -8.17 20.22 24.59
C GLY A 207 -8.49 18.72 24.64
N GLU A 208 -7.91 17.93 23.74
CA GLU A 208 -8.04 16.47 23.73
C GLU A 208 -6.92 15.81 24.56
N THR A 209 -7.00 14.49 24.75
CA THR A 209 -6.08 13.76 25.64
C THR A 209 -5.32 12.64 24.96
N TYR A 210 -4.18 12.26 25.52
CA TYR A 210 -3.37 11.12 25.10
C TYR A 210 -2.66 10.45 26.27
N LYS A 211 -2.22 9.20 26.05
CA LYS A 211 -1.35 8.43 26.93
C LYS A 211 -0.25 7.76 26.13
N PHE A 212 0.75 7.27 26.84
CA PHE A 212 1.74 6.35 26.27
C PHE A 212 1.46 4.92 26.72
N TYR A 213 1.77 3.96 25.85
CA TYR A 213 1.48 2.55 26.05
C TYR A 213 2.71 1.72 25.72
N SER A 214 2.95 0.64 26.47
CA SER A 214 4.02 -0.32 26.12
C SER A 214 3.66 -1.20 24.91
N GLU A 215 2.36 -1.36 24.64
CA GLU A 215 1.79 -2.24 23.60
C GLU A 215 0.69 -1.55 22.79
N ARG A 216 0.36 -2.13 21.62
CA ARG A 216 -0.75 -1.70 20.74
C ARG A 216 -2.08 -2.40 21.04
N SER A 217 -2.15 -3.15 22.12
CA SER A 217 -3.36 -3.80 22.62
C SER A 217 -3.29 -3.90 24.13
N LEU A 218 -4.45 -3.94 24.79
CA LEU A 218 -4.49 -4.27 26.21
C LEU A 218 -4.39 -5.79 26.42
N PRO A 219 -3.78 -6.26 27.52
CA PRO A 219 -3.18 -5.47 28.61
C PRO A 219 -1.83 -4.84 28.22
N ALA A 220 -1.52 -3.67 28.80
CA ALA A 220 -0.29 -2.91 28.53
C ALA A 220 0.05 -2.02 29.73
N LEU A 221 1.34 -1.71 29.94
CA LEU A 221 1.71 -0.57 30.78
C LEU A 221 1.20 0.71 30.12
N GLN A 222 0.60 1.57 30.94
CA GLN A 222 0.05 2.84 30.52
C GLN A 222 0.76 3.95 31.28
N PHE A 223 1.00 5.07 30.61
CA PHE A 223 1.63 6.22 31.22
C PHE A 223 0.86 7.49 30.86
N GLY A 224 0.45 8.20 31.91
CA GLY A 224 -0.22 9.48 31.84
C GLY A 224 0.54 10.52 32.67
N GLY A 225 -0.02 11.70 32.91
CA GLY A 225 0.61 12.69 33.78
C GLY A 225 0.23 14.12 33.48
N SER A 226 0.99 15.05 34.07
CA SER A 226 0.79 16.49 33.93
C SER A 226 2.09 17.25 34.24
N ASP A 227 2.17 18.51 33.80
CA ASP A 227 3.27 19.43 34.11
C ASP A 227 4.68 18.88 33.81
N GLY A 228 4.80 18.08 32.74
CA GLY A 228 6.07 17.47 32.31
C GLY A 228 6.50 16.24 33.10
N ASN A 229 5.67 15.76 34.04
CA ASN A 229 5.90 14.51 34.78
C ASN A 229 5.02 13.39 34.22
N ILE A 230 5.56 12.18 34.16
CA ILE A 230 4.84 11.00 33.73
C ILE A 230 4.68 10.02 34.89
N GLU A 231 3.53 9.38 34.99
CA GLU A 231 3.18 8.43 36.04
C GLU A 231 2.59 7.16 35.41
N ALA A 232 3.05 6.00 35.89
CA ALA A 232 2.46 4.71 35.53
C ALA A 232 0.98 4.71 35.95
N PHE A 233 0.11 4.36 35.00
CA PHE A 233 -1.35 4.42 35.12
C PHE A 233 -1.92 5.79 35.55
N GLY A 234 -1.14 6.87 35.34
CA GLY A 234 -1.59 8.24 35.59
C GLY A 234 -2.75 8.69 34.71
N GLU A 235 -3.34 9.83 35.06
CA GLU A 235 -4.39 10.49 34.29
C GLU A 235 -3.92 10.85 32.88
N ALA A 236 -4.83 10.86 31.90
CA ALA A 236 -4.47 11.18 30.52
C ALA A 236 -3.92 12.62 30.41
N ILE A 237 -2.86 12.79 29.61
CA ILE A 237 -2.22 14.09 29.40
C ILE A 237 -3.12 14.90 28.46
N VAL A 238 -3.41 16.15 28.83
CA VAL A 238 -4.17 17.09 27.99
C VAL A 238 -3.21 17.81 27.03
N ALA A 239 -3.52 17.81 25.74
CA ALA A 239 -2.82 18.64 24.77
C ALA A 239 -3.31 20.09 24.87
N GLU A 240 -2.48 21.01 25.38
CA GLU A 240 -2.90 22.40 25.60
C GLU A 240 -3.10 23.19 24.29
N ASN A 241 -2.32 22.89 23.25
CA ASN A 241 -2.35 23.59 21.97
C ASN A 241 -2.35 22.59 20.81
N SER A 242 -2.97 22.98 19.69
CA SER A 242 -2.91 22.21 18.46
C SER A 242 -1.63 22.54 17.72
N GLY A 243 -0.97 21.52 17.16
CA GLY A 243 0.27 21.71 16.42
C GLY A 243 1.02 20.40 16.25
N VAL A 244 2.14 20.45 15.54
CA VAL A 244 3.07 19.32 15.44
C VAL A 244 4.12 19.46 16.55
N TYR A 245 4.42 18.37 17.24
CA TYR A 245 5.34 18.36 18.37
C TYR A 245 6.39 17.26 18.19
N ARG A 246 7.62 17.58 18.57
CA ARG A 246 8.57 16.57 19.07
C ARG A 246 8.22 16.33 20.54
N ILE A 247 7.87 15.10 20.88
CA ILE A 247 7.56 14.68 22.24
C ILE A 247 8.66 13.74 22.69
N THR A 248 9.34 14.05 23.79
CA THR A 248 10.36 13.19 24.38
C THR A 248 9.85 12.67 25.72
N VAL A 249 9.98 11.37 25.96
CA VAL A 249 9.66 10.68 27.22
C VAL A 249 10.94 10.10 27.79
N ASN A 250 11.20 10.33 29.07
CA ASN A 250 12.32 9.74 29.80
C ASN A 250 11.78 9.01 31.04
N LEU A 251 11.84 7.68 31.01
CA LEU A 251 11.31 6.83 32.06
C LEU A 251 12.27 6.66 33.25
N ASP A 252 13.56 6.94 33.08
CA ASP A 252 14.52 6.95 34.20
C ASP A 252 14.22 8.11 35.17
N ASN A 253 13.78 9.24 34.62
CA ASN A 253 13.47 10.46 35.36
C ASN A 253 11.96 10.69 35.54
N ASN A 254 11.11 9.84 34.94
CA ASN A 254 9.66 10.00 34.90
C ASN A 254 9.20 11.38 34.39
N THR A 255 9.74 11.80 33.23
CA THR A 255 9.42 13.09 32.62
C THR A 255 9.01 12.97 31.16
N TYR A 256 8.24 13.95 30.69
CA TYR A 256 7.99 14.16 29.27
C TYR A 256 8.16 15.65 28.89
N GLN A 257 8.54 15.92 27.65
CA GLN A 257 8.78 17.27 27.14
C GLN A 257 8.18 17.42 25.74
N LEU A 258 7.60 18.59 25.47
CA LEU A 258 7.05 18.95 24.16
C LEU A 258 7.85 20.12 23.58
N LEU A 259 8.35 19.95 22.38
CA LEU A 259 8.89 21.01 21.54
C LEU A 259 7.98 21.16 20.32
N GLN A 260 7.32 22.32 20.20
CA GLN A 260 6.49 22.62 19.04
C GLN A 260 7.34 22.77 17.79
N ILE A 261 6.90 22.16 16.69
CA ILE A 261 7.50 22.23 15.36
C ILE A 261 6.49 22.96 14.46
N ASP A 262 6.70 24.26 14.26
CA ASP A 262 5.88 25.07 13.37
C ASP A 262 6.19 24.76 11.90
N PHE A 263 7.47 24.52 11.56
CA PHE A 263 7.90 24.07 10.25
C PHE A 263 9.32 23.48 10.29
N TRP A 264 9.63 22.61 9.33
CA TRP A 264 10.99 22.23 8.98
C TRP A 264 11.37 22.86 7.66
N SER A 265 12.63 23.23 7.49
CA SER A 265 13.14 23.75 6.22
C SER A 265 14.44 23.11 5.81
N MET A 266 14.64 22.90 4.51
CA MET A 266 15.94 22.65 3.93
C MET A 266 16.71 23.98 3.87
N VAL A 267 17.94 24.01 4.39
CA VAL A 267 18.80 25.20 4.36
C VAL A 267 20.22 24.78 4.01
N GLY A 268 20.82 25.40 2.98
CA GLY A 268 22.18 25.06 2.57
C GLY A 268 22.52 25.50 1.17
N THR A 269 23.73 25.20 0.72
CA THR A 269 24.23 25.57 -0.62
C THR A 269 23.28 25.22 -1.78
N PRO A 270 22.61 24.04 -1.81
CA PRO A 270 21.81 23.64 -2.97
C PRO A 270 20.54 24.44 -3.25
N ILE A 271 20.01 25.17 -2.27
CA ILE A 271 18.72 25.85 -2.40
C ILE A 271 18.89 27.31 -2.84
N ASN A 272 17.79 27.94 -3.27
CA ASN A 272 17.79 29.37 -3.54
C ASN A 272 18.14 30.18 -2.28
N GLY A 273 19.06 31.14 -2.40
CA GLY A 273 19.58 31.91 -1.26
C GLY A 273 20.63 31.19 -0.41
N GLY A 274 20.93 29.92 -0.67
CA GLY A 274 22.01 29.18 0.01
C GLY A 274 21.79 29.05 1.53
N TRP A 275 22.86 29.23 2.31
CA TRP A 275 22.82 29.26 3.78
C TRP A 275 22.05 30.45 4.39
N GLY A 276 21.66 31.43 3.57
CA GLY A 276 20.75 32.51 3.97
C GLY A 276 19.31 32.31 3.49
N GLY A 277 19.04 31.23 2.75
CA GLY A 277 17.72 30.84 2.25
C GLY A 277 16.96 29.96 3.24
N ASP A 278 15.72 29.66 2.88
CA ASP A 278 14.81 28.85 3.69
C ASP A 278 13.74 28.24 2.76
N GLU A 279 13.84 26.93 2.50
CA GLU A 279 12.85 26.18 1.71
C GLU A 279 12.03 25.28 2.66
N PRO A 280 10.83 25.70 3.08
CA PRO A 280 10.02 24.97 4.06
C PRO A 280 9.42 23.69 3.48
N LEU A 281 9.24 22.68 4.34
CA LEU A 281 8.58 21.43 4.04
C LEU A 281 7.21 21.36 4.73
N ASP A 282 6.22 20.87 4.01
CA ASP A 282 4.85 20.69 4.49
C ASP A 282 4.69 19.37 5.24
N TYR A 283 4.02 19.42 6.39
CA TYR A 283 3.73 18.22 7.17
C TYR A 283 2.67 17.34 6.50
N GLN A 284 2.98 16.05 6.38
CA GLN A 284 2.15 15.04 5.74
C GLN A 284 1.46 14.10 6.75
N GLY A 285 1.68 14.32 8.06
CA GLY A 285 1.25 13.42 9.13
C GLY A 285 2.29 12.37 9.51
N ASN A 286 2.13 11.76 10.69
CA ASN A 286 2.94 10.64 11.18
C ASN A 286 4.47 10.87 11.15
N GLY A 287 4.89 12.12 11.38
CA GLY A 287 6.31 12.48 11.42
C GLY A 287 6.96 12.60 10.04
N VAL A 288 6.19 12.81 8.97
CA VAL A 288 6.71 12.98 7.60
C VAL A 288 6.47 14.41 7.11
N TRP A 289 7.48 15.01 6.46
CA TRP A 289 7.38 16.30 5.78
C TRP A 289 7.87 16.19 4.33
N LYS A 290 7.29 16.99 3.43
CA LYS A 290 7.67 17.03 2.01
C LYS A 290 7.64 18.43 1.43
N ALA A 291 8.49 18.72 0.44
CA ALA A 291 8.36 19.88 -0.44
C ALA A 291 8.97 19.59 -1.81
N SER A 292 8.45 20.27 -2.84
CA SER A 292 9.11 20.40 -4.13
C SER A 292 10.16 21.50 -4.04
N ILE A 293 11.44 21.15 -4.25
CA ILE A 293 12.56 22.07 -4.11
C ILE A 293 13.43 21.99 -5.36
N ASN A 294 13.73 23.15 -5.96
CA ASN A 294 14.67 23.26 -7.06
C ASN A 294 16.11 23.35 -6.52
N LEU A 295 16.87 22.28 -6.70
CA LEU A 295 18.28 22.19 -6.32
C LEU A 295 19.15 22.84 -7.40
N LEU A 296 19.70 24.00 -7.09
CA LEU A 296 20.45 24.84 -8.04
C LEU A 296 21.90 24.40 -8.20
N GLU A 297 22.52 23.91 -7.13
CA GLU A 297 23.95 23.57 -7.09
C GLU A 297 24.23 22.39 -6.15
N THR A 298 25.39 21.74 -6.34
CA THR A 298 25.89 20.71 -5.42
C THR A 298 26.49 21.35 -4.16
N GLY A 299 26.33 20.74 -2.99
CA GLY A 299 26.88 21.27 -1.74
C GLY A 299 26.22 20.70 -0.49
N GLY A 300 26.61 21.20 0.70
CA GLY A 300 26.04 20.77 1.98
C GLY A 300 24.74 21.48 2.33
N PHE A 301 23.85 20.80 3.05
CA PHE A 301 22.64 21.38 3.64
C PHE A 301 22.27 20.74 4.99
N VAL A 302 21.31 21.33 5.68
CA VAL A 302 20.71 20.83 6.93
C VAL A 302 19.19 20.95 6.86
N PHE A 303 18.48 20.18 7.70
CA PHE A 303 17.09 20.49 8.00
C PHE A 303 17.02 21.30 9.29
N ARG A 304 16.29 22.41 9.28
CA ARG A 304 16.21 23.36 10.39
C ARG A 304 14.76 23.52 10.85
N ALA A 305 14.49 23.30 12.13
CA ALA A 305 13.16 23.51 12.68
C ALA A 305 12.95 24.97 13.06
N ASN A 306 11.76 25.51 12.77
CA ASN A 306 11.27 26.82 13.22
C ASN A 306 12.17 28.01 12.88
N GLY A 307 13.04 27.86 11.88
CA GLY A 307 14.05 28.88 11.56
C GLY A 307 15.13 29.08 12.63
N ASP A 308 15.31 28.13 13.55
CA ASP A 308 16.24 28.20 14.69
C ASP A 308 17.48 27.33 14.47
N TRP A 309 18.66 27.93 14.56
CA TRP A 309 19.95 27.24 14.44
C TRP A 309 20.28 26.32 15.62
N GLY A 310 19.52 26.38 16.72
CA GLY A 310 19.59 25.41 17.81
C GLY A 310 18.94 24.05 17.48
N TYR A 311 18.08 24.00 16.47
CA TYR A 311 17.31 22.80 16.10
C TYR A 311 17.64 22.34 14.68
N LEU A 312 18.83 21.75 14.53
CA LEU A 312 19.33 21.22 13.26
C LEU A 312 19.29 19.70 13.24
N LEU A 313 18.70 19.13 12.19
CA LEU A 313 18.92 17.74 11.83
C LEU A 313 20.05 17.66 10.81
N LYS A 314 21.02 16.80 11.12
CA LYS A 314 22.23 16.58 10.33
C LYS A 314 22.41 15.10 10.04
N ARG A 315 23.18 14.78 9.00
CA ARG A 315 23.48 13.40 8.65
C ARG A 315 24.40 12.79 9.69
N ILE A 316 24.10 11.58 10.14
CA ILE A 316 25.03 10.78 10.94
C ILE A 316 26.18 10.34 10.04
N VAL A 317 27.41 10.66 10.44
CA VAL A 317 28.63 10.38 9.66
C VAL A 317 28.71 8.90 9.31
N GLY A 318 28.98 8.60 8.03
CA GLY A 318 29.12 7.24 7.54
C GLY A 318 27.80 6.52 7.24
N THR A 319 26.65 7.18 7.43
CA THR A 319 25.35 6.67 6.99
C THR A 319 24.94 7.25 5.64
N PRO A 320 24.15 6.54 4.82
CA PRO A 320 23.66 7.08 3.55
C PRO A 320 22.78 8.32 3.76
N ASN A 321 21.82 8.22 4.69
CA ASN A 321 20.78 9.23 4.89
C ASN A 321 20.19 9.27 6.31
N SER A 322 20.80 8.63 7.31
CA SER A 322 20.26 8.68 8.68
C SER A 322 20.54 10.05 9.31
N LEU A 323 19.56 10.57 10.04
CA LEU A 323 19.59 11.88 10.66
C LEU A 323 19.59 11.79 12.19
N ALA A 324 20.26 12.76 12.82
CA ALA A 324 20.17 13.02 14.25
C ALA A 324 20.10 14.54 14.48
N MET A 325 19.43 14.95 15.56
CA MET A 325 19.46 16.34 15.97
C MET A 325 20.85 16.67 16.50
N GLU A 326 21.47 17.76 16.03
CA GLU A 326 22.85 18.10 16.34
C GLU A 326 23.06 18.26 17.86
N SER A 327 22.08 18.83 18.57
CA SER A 327 22.09 18.97 20.03
C SER A 327 22.17 17.63 20.77
N ASP A 328 21.69 16.54 20.15
CA ASP A 328 21.52 15.24 20.78
C ASP A 328 22.62 14.26 20.37
N ALA A 329 23.39 14.58 19.33
CA ALA A 329 24.40 13.69 18.74
C ALA A 329 25.39 13.14 19.79
N GLY A 330 25.84 14.00 20.71
CA GLY A 330 26.75 13.60 21.80
C GLY A 330 26.11 12.60 22.78
N ASN A 331 24.84 12.80 23.13
CA ASN A 331 24.10 11.91 24.03
C ASN A 331 23.81 10.56 23.36
N LEU A 332 23.64 10.56 22.04
CA LEU A 332 23.42 9.35 21.23
C LEU A 332 24.72 8.61 20.87
N GLY A 333 25.89 9.19 21.17
CA GLY A 333 27.19 8.60 20.85
C GLY A 333 27.54 8.66 19.37
N VAL A 334 26.91 9.56 18.60
CA VAL A 334 27.10 9.69 17.15
C VAL A 334 27.81 10.97 16.78
N SER A 335 28.51 10.96 15.65
CA SER A 335 29.01 12.18 15.01
C SER A 335 28.09 12.55 13.86
N VAL A 336 27.87 13.86 13.67
CA VAL A 336 27.02 14.38 12.60
C VAL A 336 27.79 15.33 11.69
N GLU A 337 27.33 15.45 10.45
CA GLU A 337 27.85 16.34 9.42
C GLU A 337 26.69 16.93 8.60
N ASP A 338 26.94 18.04 7.90
CA ASP A 338 25.96 18.58 6.96
C ASP A 338 25.68 17.54 5.87
N VAL A 339 24.43 17.48 5.43
CA VAL A 339 23.99 16.53 4.42
C VAL A 339 24.61 16.90 3.07
N PRO A 340 25.43 16.05 2.44
CA PRO A 340 25.97 16.35 1.12
C PRO A 340 24.92 16.10 0.05
N ASN A 341 24.77 17.08 -0.85
CA ASN A 341 23.96 16.99 -2.05
C ASN A 341 24.83 17.05 -3.30
N ASN A 342 24.62 16.11 -4.22
CA ASN A 342 25.24 16.07 -5.55
C ASN A 342 24.20 16.15 -6.69
N GLN A 343 22.93 16.40 -6.37
CA GLN A 343 21.82 16.49 -7.33
C GLN A 343 21.52 17.94 -7.68
N THR A 344 21.00 18.17 -8.89
CA THR A 344 20.49 19.47 -9.37
C THR A 344 19.21 19.25 -10.16
N GLY A 345 18.27 20.19 -10.11
CA GLY A 345 16.94 20.08 -10.73
C GLY A 345 15.81 20.11 -9.69
N LEU A 346 14.57 19.91 -10.14
CA LEU A 346 13.39 19.90 -9.28
C LEU A 346 13.20 18.52 -8.63
N TYR A 347 13.12 18.48 -7.30
CA TYR A 347 12.95 17.25 -6.53
C TYR A 347 11.87 17.41 -5.46
N VAL A 348 11.09 16.36 -5.26
CA VAL A 348 10.33 16.14 -4.03
C VAL A 348 11.32 15.70 -2.95
N VAL A 349 11.61 16.60 -2.02
CA VAL A 349 12.43 16.34 -0.84
C VAL A 349 11.53 15.81 0.27
N THR A 350 11.82 14.63 0.80
CA THR A 350 11.11 14.04 1.93
C THR A 350 12.00 14.02 3.17
N LEU A 351 11.48 14.50 4.30
CA LEU A 351 12.05 14.31 5.63
C LEU A 351 11.13 13.35 6.41
N ASN A 352 11.67 12.21 6.83
CA ASN A 352 10.93 11.18 7.57
C ASN A 352 11.51 11.02 8.98
N LEU A 353 10.75 11.42 10.00
CA LEU A 353 11.07 11.30 11.42
C LEU A 353 10.15 10.31 12.15
N SER A 354 9.72 9.25 11.46
CA SER A 354 9.01 8.13 12.06
C SER A 354 9.95 7.18 12.82
N ALA A 355 9.38 6.34 13.70
CA ALA A 355 10.07 5.66 14.81
C ALA A 355 11.33 4.84 14.46
N GLU A 356 11.39 4.22 13.28
CA GLU A 356 12.40 3.18 13.03
C GLU A 356 13.77 3.74 12.62
N ASN A 357 13.81 4.81 11.82
CA ASN A 357 15.06 5.46 11.42
C ASN A 357 14.76 6.83 10.80
N TYR A 358 15.24 7.91 11.43
CA TYR A 358 15.09 9.24 10.87
C TYR A 358 15.94 9.39 9.63
N ASN A 359 15.34 9.78 8.52
CA ASN A 359 16.00 9.82 7.23
C ASN A 359 15.44 10.90 6.30
N TYR A 360 16.10 11.07 5.17
CA TYR A 360 15.62 11.89 4.06
C TYR A 360 15.72 11.16 2.72
N ALA A 361 14.95 11.62 1.74
CA ALA A 361 14.96 11.12 0.38
C ALA A 361 14.72 12.24 -0.65
N PHE A 362 15.20 12.01 -1.87
CA PHE A 362 14.99 12.87 -3.04
C PHE A 362 14.36 12.03 -4.15
N GLU A 363 13.21 12.48 -4.63
CA GLU A 363 12.51 11.92 -5.79
C GLU A 363 12.38 13.02 -6.84
N VAL A 364 12.59 12.73 -8.12
CA VAL A 364 12.46 13.76 -9.17
C VAL A 364 11.02 14.26 -9.17
N ASP A 365 10.85 15.58 -9.20
CA ASP A 365 9.52 16.18 -9.31
C ASP A 365 9.22 16.57 -10.74
N ASP A 366 8.38 15.77 -11.39
CA ASP A 366 7.92 16.01 -12.76
C ASP A 366 6.58 16.78 -12.81
N THR A 367 6.09 17.30 -11.68
CA THR A 367 4.76 17.93 -11.58
C THR A 367 4.71 19.40 -11.98
N VAL A 368 5.86 20.09 -12.02
CA VAL A 368 5.95 21.50 -12.43
C VAL A 368 6.98 21.64 -13.54
N VAL A 369 6.50 21.68 -14.79
CA VAL A 369 7.33 21.91 -15.97
C VAL A 369 7.25 23.40 -16.33
N ALA A 370 8.34 24.14 -16.10
CA ALA A 370 8.40 25.56 -16.45
C ALA A 370 8.33 25.75 -17.98
N PRO A 371 7.65 26.79 -18.50
CA PRO A 371 7.57 27.05 -19.94
C PRO A 371 8.95 27.02 -20.62
N ILE A 372 9.02 26.44 -21.81
CA ILE A 372 10.21 26.46 -22.67
C ILE A 372 10.01 27.58 -23.69
N ASP A 373 11.06 28.32 -24.02
CA ASP A 373 10.99 29.33 -25.09
C ASP A 373 10.61 28.65 -26.42
N THR A 374 9.48 29.07 -27.01
CA THR A 374 8.99 28.52 -28.27
C THR A 374 9.98 28.82 -29.42
N PRO A 375 10.53 27.80 -30.10
CA PRO A 375 11.41 28.02 -31.25
C PRO A 375 10.60 28.55 -32.45
N THR A 376 11.28 29.16 -33.42
CA THR A 376 10.60 29.68 -34.64
C THR A 376 10.24 28.60 -35.65
N GLN A 377 10.91 27.44 -35.59
CA GLN A 377 10.68 26.26 -36.41
C GLN A 377 10.97 25.02 -35.57
N LEU A 378 10.34 23.90 -35.90
CA LEU A 378 10.55 22.63 -35.23
C LEU A 378 10.46 21.49 -36.24
N PHE A 379 11.42 20.58 -36.16
CA PHE A 379 11.58 19.45 -37.07
C PHE A 379 11.60 18.16 -36.27
N LEU A 380 10.92 17.13 -36.78
CA LEU A 380 11.04 15.77 -36.30
C LEU A 380 12.13 15.05 -37.09
N LEU A 381 13.11 14.50 -36.40
CA LEU A 381 14.20 13.74 -36.99
C LEU A 381 14.08 12.25 -36.60
N GLU A 382 14.21 11.37 -37.58
CA GLU A 382 14.29 9.92 -37.42
C GLU A 382 15.73 9.45 -37.70
N ASN A 383 16.36 8.82 -36.71
CA ASN A 383 17.75 8.36 -36.79
C ASN A 383 18.71 9.49 -37.27
N GLY A 384 18.42 10.73 -36.86
CA GLY A 384 19.17 11.94 -37.22
C GLY A 384 18.82 12.57 -38.58
N ASN A 385 17.85 12.04 -39.34
CA ASN A 385 17.40 12.62 -40.61
C ASN A 385 16.03 13.26 -40.43
N MET A 386 15.83 14.48 -40.90
CA MET A 386 14.52 15.14 -40.83
C MET A 386 13.48 14.38 -41.66
N ILE A 387 12.33 14.10 -41.04
CA ILE A 387 11.18 13.43 -41.66
C ILE A 387 9.91 14.31 -41.68
N GLU A 388 9.85 15.35 -40.85
CA GLU A 388 8.73 16.30 -40.83
C GLU A 388 9.19 17.69 -40.35
N GLU A 389 8.66 18.75 -40.95
CA GLU A 389 8.63 20.10 -40.40
C GLU A 389 7.23 20.37 -39.82
N LEU A 390 7.16 20.77 -38.55
CA LEU A 390 5.89 20.99 -37.85
C LEU A 390 5.36 22.40 -38.07
N THR A 391 4.04 22.53 -38.13
CA THR A 391 3.34 23.79 -38.37
C THR A 391 3.14 24.55 -37.05
N LEU A 392 3.58 25.81 -37.00
CA LEU A 392 3.50 26.68 -35.82
C LEU A 392 2.18 27.49 -35.78
N ASN A 393 1.51 27.51 -34.63
CA ASN A 393 0.39 28.39 -34.31
C ASN A 393 0.44 28.85 -32.84
N GLY A 394 0.90 30.08 -32.60
CA GLY A 394 1.14 30.58 -31.25
C GLY A 394 2.37 29.90 -30.64
N ASP A 395 2.19 29.25 -29.48
CA ASP A 395 3.22 28.46 -28.79
C ASP A 395 3.10 26.94 -29.09
N VAL A 396 2.25 26.57 -30.05
CA VAL A 396 1.95 25.17 -30.37
C VAL A 396 2.48 24.81 -31.75
N PHE A 397 3.24 23.72 -31.83
CA PHE A 397 3.61 23.04 -33.07
C PHE A 397 2.75 21.80 -33.29
N SER A 398 2.21 21.61 -34.49
CA SER A 398 1.41 20.42 -34.82
C SER A 398 1.85 19.77 -36.14
N SER A 399 1.64 18.47 -36.28
CA SER A 399 1.78 17.80 -37.58
C SER A 399 0.46 17.86 -38.35
N ASP A 400 0.54 18.17 -39.65
CA ASP A 400 -0.64 18.29 -40.51
C ASP A 400 -1.15 16.93 -41.00
N ARG A 401 -0.33 15.88 -40.84
CA ARG A 401 -0.60 14.50 -41.23
C ARG A 401 -0.26 13.50 -40.12
N PHE A 402 -0.71 12.26 -40.28
CA PHE A 402 -0.23 11.12 -39.52
C PHE A 402 1.13 10.69 -40.06
N ILE A 403 2.13 10.63 -39.19
CA ILE A 403 3.51 10.30 -39.56
C ILE A 403 3.75 8.83 -39.22
N PRO A 404 3.95 7.93 -40.21
CA PRO A 404 4.24 6.53 -39.95
C PRO A 404 5.61 6.37 -39.29
N MET A 405 5.61 5.90 -38.04
CA MET A 405 6.81 5.73 -37.22
C MET A 405 6.98 4.26 -36.81
N GLN A 406 8.21 3.87 -36.49
CA GLN A 406 8.58 2.51 -36.11
C GLN A 406 9.24 2.49 -34.73
N ALA A 407 8.87 1.53 -33.89
CA ALA A 407 9.42 1.36 -32.55
C ALA A 407 10.91 1.01 -32.54
N SER A 408 11.44 0.48 -33.66
CA SER A 408 12.87 0.18 -33.81
C SER A 408 13.76 1.39 -34.09
N ASN A 409 13.16 2.55 -34.41
CA ASN A 409 13.87 3.77 -34.75
C ASN A 409 13.96 4.72 -33.54
N THR A 410 14.88 5.67 -33.62
CA THR A 410 15.05 6.73 -32.61
C THR A 410 14.64 8.08 -33.18
N TYR A 411 14.04 8.92 -32.35
CA TYR A 411 13.49 10.20 -32.76
C TYR A 411 13.98 11.34 -31.88
N THR A 412 14.10 12.54 -32.48
CA THR A 412 14.36 13.80 -31.77
C THR A 412 13.54 14.93 -32.38
N LEU A 413 13.24 15.95 -31.58
CA LEU A 413 12.75 17.23 -32.07
C LEU A 413 13.91 18.21 -32.11
N ASN A 414 14.00 19.03 -33.15
CA ASN A 414 15.07 20.01 -33.27
C ASN A 414 14.60 21.31 -33.91
N SER A 415 15.14 22.44 -33.48
CA SER A 415 14.86 23.75 -34.08
C SER A 415 15.55 23.99 -35.44
N ALA A 416 16.42 23.07 -35.88
CA ALA A 416 17.04 23.06 -37.21
C ALA A 416 16.86 21.70 -37.90
N SER A 417 16.61 21.74 -39.21
CA SER A 417 16.32 20.54 -40.02
C SER A 417 17.51 19.58 -40.17
N ASP A 418 18.73 20.02 -39.87
CA ASP A 418 19.95 19.19 -39.89
C ASP A 418 20.35 18.68 -38.50
N GLY A 419 19.53 18.95 -37.47
CA GLY A 419 19.79 18.55 -36.09
C GLY A 419 20.79 19.42 -35.35
N SER A 420 21.27 20.52 -35.94
CA SER A 420 22.29 21.39 -35.33
C SER A 420 21.74 22.43 -34.34
N GLY A 421 20.41 22.60 -34.29
CA GLY A 421 19.74 23.55 -33.40
C GLY A 421 19.53 23.01 -31.99
N THR A 422 18.79 23.77 -31.18
CA THR A 422 18.29 23.30 -29.87
C THR A 422 17.45 22.05 -30.06
N ALA A 423 17.76 21.02 -29.27
CA ALA A 423 17.11 19.73 -29.28
C ALA A 423 16.08 19.62 -28.15
N TYR A 424 14.99 18.93 -28.44
CA TYR A 424 13.93 18.63 -27.50
C TYR A 424 13.57 17.15 -27.56
N THR A 425 13.13 16.62 -26.42
CA THR A 425 12.75 15.21 -26.22
C THR A 425 11.51 15.11 -25.34
N VAL A 426 11.07 13.89 -25.06
CA VAL A 426 9.96 13.60 -24.13
C VAL A 426 10.40 12.66 -23.02
N ASN A 427 9.69 12.69 -21.88
CA ASN A 427 10.00 11.88 -20.70
C ASN A 427 9.46 10.43 -20.74
N GLY A 428 9.03 9.93 -21.89
CA GLY A 428 8.42 8.60 -22.02
C GLY A 428 8.41 8.06 -23.45
N LEU A 429 7.72 6.93 -23.63
CA LEU A 429 7.50 6.31 -24.94
C LEU A 429 6.25 6.89 -25.60
N LEU A 430 6.33 7.19 -26.89
CA LEU A 430 5.14 7.46 -27.69
C LEU A 430 4.34 6.19 -27.93
N ALA A 431 3.03 6.33 -28.15
CA ALA A 431 2.11 5.20 -28.37
C ALA A 431 2.06 4.17 -27.20
N ASP A 432 2.46 4.59 -25.99
CA ASP A 432 2.25 3.85 -24.75
C ASP A 432 1.05 4.45 -24.01
N SER A 433 -0.01 3.69 -23.79
CA SER A 433 -1.25 4.19 -23.18
C SER A 433 -1.93 3.09 -22.36
N LEU A 434 -2.66 3.50 -21.33
CA LEU A 434 -3.50 2.61 -20.52
C LEU A 434 -4.71 2.04 -21.30
N THR A 435 -5.08 2.66 -22.43
CA THR A 435 -6.19 2.22 -23.29
C THR A 435 -5.75 2.03 -24.74
N PRO A 436 -4.82 1.10 -25.03
CA PRO A 436 -4.18 0.99 -26.33
C PRO A 436 -5.12 0.47 -27.44
N ASP A 437 -6.24 -0.14 -27.06
CA ASP A 437 -7.24 -0.73 -27.95
C ASP A 437 -8.40 0.23 -28.31
N GLY A 438 -8.35 1.49 -27.86
CA GLY A 438 -9.34 2.52 -28.22
C GLY A 438 -9.31 2.84 -29.72
N ASP A 439 -10.42 3.34 -30.28
CA ASP A 439 -10.47 3.70 -31.70
C ASP A 439 -9.62 4.94 -32.01
N ALA A 440 -9.70 5.97 -31.15
CA ALA A 440 -8.75 7.07 -31.09
C ALA A 440 -7.98 6.95 -29.78
N VAL A 441 -6.67 6.72 -29.87
CA VAL A 441 -5.80 6.62 -28.69
C VAL A 441 -4.94 7.87 -28.63
N THR A 442 -4.99 8.56 -27.50
CA THR A 442 -4.25 9.79 -27.27
C THR A 442 -3.68 9.79 -25.87
N ASP A 443 -2.49 10.37 -25.73
CA ASP A 443 -1.86 10.63 -24.44
C ASP A 443 -0.92 11.84 -24.57
N ALA A 444 -0.41 12.30 -23.44
CA ALA A 444 0.51 13.42 -23.34
C ALA A 444 1.80 13.02 -22.62
N LEU A 445 2.90 13.63 -23.05
CA LEU A 445 4.23 13.47 -22.44
C LEU A 445 4.83 14.84 -22.16
N THR A 446 5.67 14.93 -21.13
CA THR A 446 6.39 16.17 -20.83
C THR A 446 7.49 16.40 -21.86
N LEU A 447 7.51 17.59 -22.45
CA LEU A 447 8.57 18.07 -23.34
C LEU A 447 9.77 18.55 -22.51
N VAL A 448 10.97 18.16 -22.89
CA VAL A 448 12.21 18.52 -22.19
C VAL A 448 13.25 19.03 -23.20
N GLU A 449 13.93 20.13 -22.89
CA GLU A 449 15.05 20.64 -23.68
C GLU A 449 16.35 19.89 -23.34
N ASN A 450 16.71 18.90 -24.18
CA ASN A 450 17.99 18.19 -24.13
C ASN A 450 18.22 17.41 -25.44
N SER A 451 19.38 16.78 -25.57
CA SER A 451 19.78 16.03 -26.78
C SER A 451 19.48 14.53 -26.76
N ASN A 452 18.63 14.04 -25.85
CA ASN A 452 18.28 12.62 -25.79
C ASN A 452 17.27 12.26 -26.88
N THR A 453 17.28 11.00 -27.30
CA THR A 453 16.30 10.46 -28.25
C THR A 453 15.13 9.82 -27.52
N PHE A 454 13.96 9.77 -28.18
CA PHE A 454 12.79 9.01 -27.73
C PHE A 454 12.39 7.96 -28.78
N THR A 455 11.54 7.01 -28.39
CA THR A 455 11.06 5.90 -29.23
C THR A 455 9.55 5.68 -29.04
N LEU A 456 8.99 4.73 -29.78
CA LEU A 456 7.59 4.30 -29.64
C LEU A 456 7.51 2.95 -28.92
N ALA A 457 6.40 2.70 -28.23
CA ALA A 457 6.08 1.37 -27.69
C ALA A 457 5.70 0.37 -28.80
N SER A 458 5.11 0.84 -29.90
CA SER A 458 4.78 0.03 -31.08
C SER A 458 4.78 0.86 -32.37
N ASP A 459 5.01 0.20 -33.52
CA ASP A 459 4.89 0.85 -34.84
C ASP A 459 3.49 1.44 -35.00
N ARG A 460 3.40 2.75 -35.25
CA ARG A 460 2.13 3.48 -35.40
C ARG A 460 2.33 4.70 -36.30
N ALA A 461 1.25 5.14 -36.94
CA ALA A 461 1.22 6.48 -37.53
C ALA A 461 0.62 7.47 -36.53
N ILE A 462 1.38 8.51 -36.20
CA ILE A 462 1.07 9.41 -35.09
C ILE A 462 0.89 10.83 -35.62
N ARG A 463 -0.10 11.55 -35.05
CA ARG A 463 -0.23 13.00 -35.20
C ARG A 463 0.19 13.69 -33.90
N PHE A 464 0.93 14.79 -34.02
CA PHE A 464 1.52 15.54 -32.91
C PHE A 464 0.83 16.87 -32.63
N SER A 465 0.81 17.27 -31.36
CA SER A 465 0.58 18.64 -30.90
C SER A 465 1.54 18.92 -29.74
N ILE A 466 2.39 19.92 -29.87
CA ILE A 466 3.47 20.23 -28.93
C ILE A 466 3.31 21.66 -28.46
N ASP A 467 2.96 21.87 -27.20
CA ASP A 467 2.82 23.19 -26.59
C ASP A 467 4.10 23.53 -25.80
N PHE A 468 4.74 24.65 -26.12
CA PHE A 468 5.94 25.11 -25.42
C PHE A 468 5.63 25.96 -24.18
N SER A 469 4.44 26.57 -24.13
CA SER A 469 3.96 27.36 -22.99
C SER A 469 3.59 26.47 -21.80
N THR A 470 3.13 25.25 -22.10
CA THR A 470 2.98 24.13 -21.17
C THR A 470 3.76 22.96 -21.76
N PRO A 471 5.05 22.76 -21.42
CA PRO A 471 5.96 21.90 -22.16
C PRO A 471 5.47 20.44 -22.24
N GLU A 472 4.67 20.18 -23.25
CA GLU A 472 3.85 18.98 -23.37
C GLU A 472 3.75 18.63 -24.84
N LEU A 473 3.99 17.35 -25.13
CA LEU A 473 3.71 16.73 -26.41
C LEU A 473 2.51 15.81 -26.25
N THR A 474 1.40 16.20 -26.84
CA THR A 474 0.24 15.32 -27.06
C THR A 474 0.40 14.59 -28.38
N TRP A 475 0.07 13.30 -28.38
CA TRP A 475 0.06 12.47 -29.58
C TRP A 475 -1.28 11.75 -29.74
N THR A 476 -1.64 11.41 -30.97
CA THR A 476 -2.83 10.60 -31.27
C THR A 476 -2.53 9.60 -32.39
N TYR A 477 -3.00 8.36 -32.24
CA TYR A 477 -3.10 7.38 -33.33
C TYR A 477 -4.50 6.75 -33.36
N TYR A 478 -4.83 6.08 -34.47
CA TYR A 478 -6.14 5.48 -34.69
C TYR A 478 -6.04 3.97 -34.95
N ASN A 479 -6.95 3.21 -34.36
CA ASN A 479 -7.11 1.77 -34.61
C ASN A 479 -8.34 1.56 -35.51
N PHE A 480 -8.14 1.05 -36.72
CA PHE A 480 -9.24 0.79 -37.64
C PHE A 480 -9.94 -0.54 -37.36
N LYS A 481 -11.25 -0.55 -37.53
CA LYS A 481 -12.11 -1.74 -37.47
C LYS A 481 -12.76 -1.98 -38.82
N LEU A 482 -12.88 -3.25 -39.20
CA LEU A 482 -13.80 -3.69 -40.24
C LEU A 482 -15.17 -3.91 -39.62
N PHE A 483 -16.13 -3.09 -39.98
CA PHE A 483 -17.54 -3.33 -39.72
C PHE A 483 -18.11 -4.20 -40.84
N HIS A 484 -18.86 -5.23 -40.46
CA HIS A 484 -19.48 -6.17 -41.40
C HIS A 484 -20.88 -6.55 -40.92
N TRP A 485 -21.90 -6.44 -41.80
CA TRP A 485 -23.29 -6.65 -41.40
C TRP A 485 -24.22 -6.99 -42.56
N GLN A 486 -25.29 -7.75 -42.28
CA GLN A 486 -26.49 -7.83 -43.14
C GLN A 486 -27.63 -6.99 -42.57
N ASN A 487 -27.66 -6.86 -41.24
CA ASN A 487 -28.53 -5.99 -40.47
C ASN A 487 -27.66 -5.16 -39.52
N TRP A 488 -27.86 -3.84 -39.49
CA TRP A 488 -27.03 -2.90 -38.75
C TRP A 488 -26.97 -3.20 -37.24
N ASP A 489 -28.09 -3.65 -36.67
CA ASP A 489 -28.20 -3.94 -35.24
C ASP A 489 -27.37 -5.17 -34.83
N ASP A 490 -27.06 -6.06 -35.78
CA ASP A 490 -26.29 -7.29 -35.59
C ASP A 490 -24.87 -7.20 -36.17
N ARG A 491 -24.38 -5.99 -36.45
CA ARG A 491 -23.06 -5.78 -37.04
C ARG A 491 -21.95 -6.34 -36.15
N VAL A 492 -20.92 -6.89 -36.78
CA VAL A 492 -19.67 -7.23 -36.09
C VAL A 492 -18.65 -6.12 -36.31
N GLU A 493 -17.91 -5.80 -35.25
CA GLU A 493 -16.90 -4.75 -35.20
C GLU A 493 -15.54 -5.41 -34.98
N LEU A 494 -14.76 -5.57 -36.05
CA LEU A 494 -13.57 -6.41 -36.04
C LEU A 494 -12.29 -5.57 -36.07
N PRO A 495 -11.50 -5.52 -34.99
CA PRO A 495 -10.26 -4.75 -34.94
C PRO A 495 -9.22 -5.23 -35.95
N MET A 496 -8.61 -4.30 -36.68
CA MET A 496 -7.53 -4.58 -37.62
C MET A 496 -6.16 -4.36 -36.96
N THR A 497 -5.16 -5.10 -37.43
CA THR A 497 -3.78 -4.96 -36.98
C THR A 497 -3.02 -3.97 -37.86
N TYR A 498 -2.39 -2.97 -37.26
CA TYR A 498 -1.51 -2.03 -37.97
C TYR A 498 -0.20 -2.68 -38.42
N SER A 499 0.25 -2.33 -39.62
CA SER A 499 1.54 -2.63 -40.20
C SER A 499 2.11 -1.36 -40.85
N HIS A 500 3.39 -1.08 -40.59
CA HIS A 500 4.04 0.09 -41.15
C HIS A 500 4.28 -0.06 -42.66
N PRO A 501 4.03 0.98 -43.50
CA PRO A 501 3.36 2.25 -43.17
C PRO A 501 1.85 2.20 -43.43
N ASN A 502 1.04 2.88 -42.59
CA ASN A 502 -0.38 3.17 -42.79
C ASN A 502 -1.25 2.00 -43.32
N THR A 503 -0.87 0.76 -43.00
CA THR A 503 -1.52 -0.44 -43.49
C THR A 503 -2.25 -1.10 -42.33
N PHE A 504 -3.48 -1.52 -42.54
CA PHE A 504 -4.25 -2.25 -41.53
C PHE A 504 -4.76 -3.55 -42.15
N THR A 505 -4.59 -4.65 -41.44
CA THR A 505 -4.95 -5.99 -41.93
C THR A 505 -5.73 -6.78 -40.89
N ILE A 506 -6.69 -7.57 -41.37
CA ILE A 506 -7.38 -8.59 -40.58
C ILE A 506 -7.61 -9.83 -41.44
N THR A 507 -7.48 -11.02 -40.85
CA THR A 507 -7.96 -12.27 -41.46
C THR A 507 -9.16 -12.78 -40.68
N THR A 508 -10.32 -12.89 -41.32
CA THR A 508 -11.59 -13.22 -40.65
C THR A 508 -12.58 -13.88 -41.61
N ASP A 509 -13.55 -14.61 -41.06
CA ASP A 509 -14.65 -15.16 -41.84
C ASP A 509 -15.67 -14.06 -42.17
N LEU A 510 -16.06 -13.95 -43.43
CA LEU A 510 -17.04 -13.01 -43.95
C LEU A 510 -18.20 -13.75 -44.62
N ILE A 511 -19.40 -13.19 -44.51
CA ILE A 511 -20.64 -13.78 -45.01
C ILE A 511 -21.02 -13.10 -46.32
N ALA A 512 -21.44 -13.90 -47.31
CA ALA A 512 -21.92 -13.42 -48.59
C ALA A 512 -23.15 -12.50 -48.46
N GLY A 513 -23.20 -11.45 -49.28
CA GLY A 513 -24.32 -10.51 -49.34
C GLY A 513 -24.40 -9.52 -48.18
N SER A 514 -23.34 -9.39 -47.38
CA SER A 514 -23.21 -8.39 -46.32
C SER A 514 -22.64 -7.06 -46.85
N ASP A 515 -23.00 -5.97 -46.18
CA ASP A 515 -22.31 -4.69 -46.25
C ASP A 515 -21.05 -4.71 -45.38
N SER A 516 -20.03 -3.96 -45.78
CA SER A 516 -18.80 -3.73 -44.99
C SER A 516 -18.31 -2.29 -45.08
N LYS A 517 -17.60 -1.85 -44.04
CA LYS A 517 -16.98 -0.51 -43.98
C LYS A 517 -15.80 -0.48 -43.00
N PHE A 518 -14.87 0.47 -43.15
CA PHE A 518 -13.77 0.63 -42.20
C PHE A 518 -13.95 1.89 -41.36
N ILE A 519 -13.92 1.76 -40.03
CA ILE A 519 -14.28 2.84 -39.11
C ILE A 519 -13.22 3.00 -38.00
N SER A 520 -12.88 4.24 -37.66
CA SER A 520 -11.99 4.58 -36.53
C SER A 520 -12.09 6.03 -36.09
N PRO A 521 -12.59 6.34 -34.88
CA PRO A 521 -14.02 6.18 -34.58
C PRO A 521 -14.89 6.76 -35.73
N TRP A 522 -16.00 7.46 -35.46
CA TRP A 522 -16.84 8.01 -36.55
C TRP A 522 -16.20 9.17 -37.33
N ASP A 523 -15.00 9.60 -36.92
CA ASP A 523 -14.20 10.62 -37.61
C ASP A 523 -13.64 10.11 -38.94
N PHE A 524 -13.35 8.81 -39.02
CA PHE A 524 -12.94 8.12 -40.24
C PHE A 524 -13.98 7.06 -40.61
N ASP A 525 -14.87 7.41 -41.53
CA ASP A 525 -15.95 6.56 -42.04
C ASP A 525 -15.65 6.17 -43.49
N MET A 526 -14.84 5.13 -43.68
CA MET A 526 -14.19 4.81 -44.96
C MET A 526 -15.02 3.83 -45.78
N GLY A 527 -15.61 4.33 -46.86
CA GLY A 527 -16.34 3.52 -47.85
C GLY A 527 -15.61 3.43 -49.20
N GLY A 528 -16.05 2.51 -50.07
CA GLY A 528 -15.46 2.29 -51.39
C GLY A 528 -16.05 3.17 -52.49
N ASP A 529 -15.25 3.45 -53.52
CA ASP A 529 -15.71 4.05 -54.78
C ASP A 529 -16.32 3.01 -55.74
N ASN A 530 -15.87 1.77 -55.67
CA ASN A 530 -16.33 0.63 -56.48
C ASN A 530 -16.83 -0.51 -55.57
N PRO A 531 -17.98 -0.33 -54.90
CA PRO A 531 -18.36 -1.13 -53.73
C PRO A 531 -18.55 -2.64 -53.98
N THR A 532 -18.67 -3.08 -55.23
CA THR A 532 -18.84 -4.51 -55.58
C THR A 532 -17.53 -5.23 -55.86
N GLU A 533 -16.42 -4.52 -56.05
CA GLU A 533 -15.12 -5.11 -56.36
C GLU A 533 -14.36 -5.48 -55.09
N LEU A 534 -13.57 -6.55 -55.14
CA LEU A 534 -12.72 -6.99 -54.02
C LEU A 534 -11.52 -6.06 -53.78
N THR A 535 -11.20 -5.21 -54.75
CA THR A 535 -10.17 -4.17 -54.63
C THR A 535 -10.71 -2.84 -55.14
N GLY A 536 -10.28 -1.73 -54.54
CA GLY A 536 -10.73 -0.39 -54.94
C GLY A 536 -10.15 0.73 -54.09
N ASN A 537 -10.64 1.95 -54.29
CA ASN A 537 -10.23 3.10 -53.51
C ASN A 537 -11.19 3.32 -52.33
N LEU A 538 -10.65 3.85 -51.23
CA LEU A 538 -11.39 4.30 -50.07
C LEU A 538 -11.56 5.82 -50.06
N ILE A 539 -12.70 6.27 -49.56
CA ILE A 539 -13.05 7.68 -49.39
C ILE A 539 -13.66 7.87 -48.00
N ASN A 540 -13.07 8.76 -47.20
CA ASN A 540 -13.62 9.15 -45.90
C ASN A 540 -14.91 9.98 -46.06
N GLY A 541 -15.98 9.64 -45.32
CA GLY A 541 -17.19 10.46 -45.19
C GLY A 541 -18.04 10.60 -46.46
N GLY A 542 -17.72 9.86 -47.52
CA GLY A 542 -18.42 9.94 -48.81
C GLY A 542 -18.40 8.66 -49.66
N GLY A 543 -17.65 7.63 -49.25
CA GLY A 543 -17.64 6.33 -49.92
C GLY A 543 -18.88 5.48 -49.65
N SER A 544 -19.22 4.60 -50.58
CA SER A 544 -20.34 3.64 -50.42
C SER A 544 -19.94 2.48 -49.51
N ASN A 545 -20.91 1.85 -48.85
CA ASN A 545 -20.66 0.57 -48.18
C ASN A 545 -20.18 -0.46 -49.21
N LEU A 546 -19.21 -1.28 -48.80
CA LEU A 546 -18.68 -2.36 -49.63
C LEU A 546 -19.64 -3.55 -49.59
N VAL A 547 -20.10 -3.99 -50.75
CA VAL A 547 -21.00 -5.13 -50.97
C VAL A 547 -20.32 -6.15 -51.90
N ASN A 548 -19.04 -6.42 -51.62
CA ASN A 548 -18.13 -7.17 -52.48
C ASN A 548 -17.97 -8.66 -52.11
N ILE A 549 -18.54 -9.10 -50.99
CA ILE A 549 -18.47 -10.50 -50.54
C ILE A 549 -19.63 -11.30 -51.15
N ASN A 550 -19.29 -12.18 -52.11
CA ASN A 550 -20.25 -12.99 -52.87
C ASN A 550 -20.28 -14.47 -52.45
N THR A 551 -19.31 -14.90 -51.65
CA THR A 551 -19.17 -16.27 -51.15
C THR A 551 -18.73 -16.25 -49.69
N ASP A 552 -19.36 -17.06 -48.85
CA ASP A 552 -18.91 -17.25 -47.47
C ASP A 552 -17.48 -17.79 -47.48
N GLY A 553 -16.61 -17.28 -46.61
CA GLY A 553 -15.27 -17.81 -46.42
C GLY A 553 -14.38 -16.91 -45.58
N THR A 554 -13.16 -17.38 -45.34
CA THR A 554 -12.12 -16.58 -44.68
C THR A 554 -11.50 -15.62 -45.69
N TYR A 555 -11.38 -14.35 -45.35
CA TYR A 555 -10.71 -13.33 -46.16
C TYR A 555 -9.60 -12.68 -45.36
N THR A 556 -8.49 -12.39 -46.03
CA THR A 556 -7.52 -11.39 -45.58
C THR A 556 -7.92 -10.04 -46.17
N VAL A 557 -8.36 -9.14 -45.31
CA VAL A 557 -8.77 -7.79 -45.65
C VAL A 557 -7.66 -6.83 -45.29
N THR A 558 -7.20 -6.05 -46.25
CA THR A 558 -6.15 -5.06 -46.09
C THR A 558 -6.63 -3.70 -46.55
N ILE A 559 -6.34 -2.66 -45.78
CA ILE A 559 -6.45 -1.27 -46.22
C ILE A 559 -5.09 -0.60 -46.12
N VAL A 560 -4.80 0.28 -47.08
CA VAL A 560 -3.61 1.14 -47.07
C VAL A 560 -4.11 2.57 -47.20
N LEU A 561 -3.84 3.41 -46.20
CA LEU A 561 -4.35 4.78 -46.12
C LEU A 561 -3.27 5.80 -46.48
N GLU A 562 -3.69 6.91 -47.09
CA GLU A 562 -2.84 8.09 -47.26
C GLU A 562 -2.62 8.79 -45.91
N ASP A 563 -1.57 9.59 -45.76
CA ASP A 563 -1.16 10.13 -44.45
C ASP A 563 -2.17 11.07 -43.77
N ASP A 564 -3.20 11.54 -44.48
CA ASP A 564 -4.28 12.37 -43.93
C ASP A 564 -5.53 11.57 -43.53
N TYR A 565 -5.52 10.25 -43.77
CA TYR A 565 -6.64 9.32 -43.60
C TYR A 565 -7.93 9.76 -44.32
N GLN A 566 -7.85 10.61 -45.34
CA GLN A 566 -9.01 11.02 -46.14
C GLN A 566 -9.28 10.08 -47.32
N SER A 567 -8.26 9.32 -47.74
CA SER A 567 -8.37 8.34 -48.82
C SER A 567 -7.41 7.17 -48.63
N GLY A 568 -7.57 6.15 -49.45
CA GLY A 568 -6.70 4.98 -49.44
C GLY A 568 -7.15 3.93 -50.44
N THR A 569 -6.72 2.69 -50.21
CA THR A 569 -7.14 1.53 -50.99
C THR A 569 -7.58 0.40 -50.07
N TYR A 570 -8.39 -0.51 -50.60
CA TYR A 570 -8.79 -1.73 -49.91
C TYR A 570 -8.58 -2.96 -50.81
N GLU A 571 -8.33 -4.11 -50.18
CA GLU A 571 -8.25 -5.42 -50.82
C GLU A 571 -8.89 -6.50 -49.92
N PHE A 572 -9.70 -7.36 -50.51
CA PHE A 572 -10.28 -8.54 -49.88
C PHE A 572 -9.79 -9.78 -50.63
N ALA A 573 -8.79 -10.47 -50.06
CA ALA A 573 -8.22 -11.69 -50.62
C ALA A 573 -8.81 -12.92 -49.90
N GLN A 574 -9.55 -13.76 -50.65
CA GLN A 574 -10.14 -15.02 -50.13
C GLN A 574 -9.11 -16.15 -50.04
#